data_AF-A0A8I0M8D6-F1
#
_entry.id   AF-A0A8I0M8D6-F1
#
_cell.length_a   1.000
_cell.length_b   1.000
_cell.length_c   1.000
_cell.angle_alpha   90.00
_cell.angle_beta   90.00
_cell.angle_gamma   90.00
#
_symmetry.space_group_name_H-M   'P 1'
#
loop_
_entity.id
_entity.type
_entity.pdbx_description
1 polymer ?
#
loop_
_entity_poly.entity_id
_entity_poly.type
_entity_poly.pdbx_seq_one_letter_code
_entity_poly.pdbx_strand_id
1 'polypeptide(L)' 'MIRELKFTNSDATPKTVILKVETEAVAPIMSWYGGYHSGDRYTVHVDCVKVEKDQNGELLGAI' A
#
# COMPACT_ATOMS: atom_id res chain seq x y z
N MET A 1 -16.54 -3.69 -0.51
CA MET A 1 -16.08 -4.85 -1.33
C MET A 1 -14.69 -5.18 -0.86
N ILE A 2 -14.44 -6.45 -0.52
CA ILE A 2 -13.13 -6.90 -0.04
C ILE A 2 -12.15 -6.94 -1.22
N ARG A 3 -10.96 -6.36 -1.01
CA ARG A 3 -9.84 -6.25 -1.95
C ARG A 3 -8.60 -6.89 -1.32
N GLU A 4 -7.69 -7.41 -2.14
CA GLU A 4 -6.34 -7.73 -1.70
C GLU A 4 -5.47 -6.46 -1.76
N LEU A 5 -4.79 -6.13 -0.66
CA LEU A 5 -3.83 -5.04 -0.58
C LEU A 5 -2.44 -5.61 -0.27
N LYS A 6 -1.49 -5.42 -1.18
CA LYS A 6 -0.13 -5.92 -1.07
C LYS A 6 0.87 -4.78 -1.04
N PHE A 7 1.72 -4.79 -0.02
CA PHE A 7 2.93 -3.97 0.07
C PHE A 7 4.15 -4.85 -0.22
N THR A 8 5.03 -4.39 -1.12
CA THR A 8 6.36 -4.99 -1.33
C THR A 8 7.41 -3.92 -1.07
N ASN A 9 8.09 -4.04 0.07
CA ASN A 9 9.07 -3.08 0.57
C ASN A 9 10.46 -3.71 0.59
N SER A 10 11.40 -3.11 -0.13
CA SER A 10 12.77 -3.65 -0.29
C SER A 10 13.62 -3.46 0.95
N ASP A 11 13.26 -2.49 1.79
CA ASP A 11 14.03 -2.01 2.93
C ASP A 11 13.47 -2.53 4.28
N ALA A 12 12.28 -3.14 4.29
CA ALA A 12 11.63 -3.71 5.48
C ALA A 12 11.75 -5.24 5.61
N THR A 13 11.59 -5.74 6.83
CA THR A 13 11.37 -7.17 7.13
C THR A 13 10.07 -7.34 7.94
N PRO A 14 9.07 -8.09 7.45
CA PRO A 14 9.07 -8.84 6.19
C PRO A 14 9.04 -7.93 4.96
N LYS A 15 9.65 -8.39 3.84
CA LYS A 15 9.67 -7.65 2.56
C LYS A 15 8.32 -7.55 1.88
N THR A 16 7.36 -8.39 2.27
CA THR A 16 6.04 -8.43 1.66
C THR A 16 4.99 -8.63 2.73
N VAL A 17 3.97 -7.78 2.67
CA VAL A 17 2.79 -7.82 3.54
C VAL A 17 1.57 -7.86 2.63
N ILE A 18 0.65 -8.80 2.87
CA ILE A 18 -0.59 -8.97 2.10
C ILE A 18 -1.76 -8.95 3.08
N LEU A 19 -2.76 -8.13 2.78
CA LEU A 19 -3.94 -7.91 3.60
C LEU A 19 -5.20 -8.12 2.75
N LYS A 20 -6.30 -8.53 3.39
CA LYS A 20 -7.64 -8.49 2.81
C LYS A 20 -8.44 -7.42 3.54
N VAL A 21 -8.85 -6.39 2.82
CA VAL A 21 -9.43 -5.17 3.41
C VAL A 21 -10.66 -4.73 2.61
N GLU A 22 -11.58 -4.04 3.25
CA GLU A 22 -12.64 -3.36 2.51
C GLU A 22 -12.04 -2.24 1.63
N THR A 23 -12.67 -1.96 0.49
CA THR A 23 -12.16 -0.99 -0.50
C THR A 23 -11.92 0.38 0.12
N GLU A 24 -12.82 0.85 0.98
CA GLU A 24 -12.70 2.12 1.71
C GLU A 24 -11.50 2.17 2.67
N ALA A 25 -10.96 1.03 3.09
CA ALA A 25 -9.81 0.96 3.98
C ALA A 25 -8.46 1.03 3.24
N VAL A 26 -8.43 0.91 1.91
CA VAL A 26 -7.17 0.89 1.15
C VAL A 26 -6.39 2.20 1.32
N ALA A 27 -7.02 3.34 1.03
CA ALA A 27 -6.37 4.64 1.11
C ALA A 27 -5.82 4.97 2.52
N PRO A 28 -6.58 4.81 3.63
CA PRO A 28 -6.05 5.09 4.96
C PRO A 28 -4.92 4.13 5.37
N ILE A 29 -4.98 2.85 4.98
CA ILE A 29 -3.90 1.89 5.28
C ILE A 29 -2.64 2.24 4.48
N MET A 30 -2.78 2.66 3.21
CA MET A 30 -1.65 3.12 2.40
C MET A 30 -0.96 4.34 3.03
N SER A 31 -1.73 5.33 3.47
CA SER A 31 -1.21 6.52 4.17
C SER A 31 -0.49 6.14 5.46
N TRP A 32 -1.09 5.27 6.29
CA TRP A 32 -0.45 4.78 7.51
C TRP A 32 0.86 4.04 7.24
N TYR A 33 0.86 3.15 6.23
CA TYR A 33 2.06 2.41 5.84
C TYR A 33 3.17 3.35 5.36
N GLY A 34 2.84 4.36 4.55
CA GLY A 34 3.79 5.34 4.05
C GLY A 34 4.40 6.20 5.14
N GLY A 35 3.62 6.60 6.14
CA GLY A 35 4.14 7.30 7.32
C GLY A 35 5.06 6.41 8.16
N TYR A 36 4.67 5.16 8.39
CA TYR A 36 5.47 4.21 9.19
C TYR A 36 6.79 3.82 8.51
N HIS A 37 6.77 3.67 7.17
CA HIS A 37 7.93 3.32 6.33
C HIS A 37 8.46 4.52 5.53
N SER A 38 8.45 5.72 6.13
CA SER A 38 8.88 6.95 5.46
C SER A 38 10.33 6.84 4.94
N GLY A 39 10.51 7.05 3.64
CA GLY A 39 11.81 6.96 2.96
C GLY A 39 12.14 5.59 2.37
N ASP A 40 11.36 4.55 2.67
CA ASP A 40 11.58 3.21 2.12
C ASP A 40 11.17 3.12 0.65
N ARG A 41 11.82 2.21 -0.08
CA ARG A 41 11.48 1.87 -1.46
C ARG A 41 10.50 0.71 -1.47
N TYR A 42 9.24 1.05 -1.69
CA TYR A 42 8.16 0.06 -1.77
C TYR A 42 7.17 0.34 -2.90
N THR A 43 6.48 -0.73 -3.30
CA THR A 43 5.36 -0.70 -4.25
C THR A 43 4.10 -1.22 -3.58
N VAL A 44 2.95 -0.77 -4.06
CA VAL A 44 1.64 -1.17 -3.58
C VAL A 44 0.83 -1.75 -4.74
N HIS A 45 0.14 -2.85 -4.48
CA HIS A 45 -0.79 -3.45 -5.43
C HIS A 45 -2.15 -3.64 -4.77
N VAL A 46 -3.22 -3.38 -5.52
CA VAL A 46 -4.60 -3.71 -5.15
C VAL A 46 -5.13 -4.71 -6.15
N ASP A 47 -5.58 -5.88 -5.70
CA ASP A 47 -6.02 -6.99 -6.56
C ASP A 47 -5.02 -7.29 -7.70
N CYS A 48 -3.74 -7.41 -7.35
CA CYS A 48 -2.61 -7.59 -8.28
C CYS A 48 -2.31 -6.41 -9.24
N VAL A 49 -3.09 -5.33 -9.20
CA VAL A 49 -2.85 -4.12 -10.01
C VAL A 49 -1.98 -3.15 -9.21
N LYS A 50 -0.83 -2.75 -9.78
CA LYS A 50 0.02 -1.74 -9.16
C LYS A 50 -0.72 -0.40 -9.11
N VAL A 51 -0.77 0.21 -7.94
CA VAL A 51 -1.35 1.54 -7.75
C VAL A 51 -0.25 2.59 -7.57
N GLU A 52 -0.51 3.81 -8.04
CA GLU A 52 0.41 4.93 -7.87
C GLU A 52 0.20 5.59 -6.51
N LYS A 53 1.29 6.08 -5.91
CA LYS A 53 1.29 6.73 -4.60
C LYS A 53 2.21 7.93 -4.61
N ASP A 54 1.95 8.90 -3.74
CA ASP A 54 2.87 10.01 -3.53
C ASP A 54 4.06 9.62 -2.61
N GLN A 55 4.88 10.61 -2.27
CA GLN A 55 6.03 10.41 -1.37
C GLN A 55 5.63 10.04 0.07
N ASN A 56 4.43 10.41 0.50
CA ASN A 56 3.89 10.12 1.83
C ASN A 56 3.16 8.76 1.86
N GLY A 57 3.05 8.09 0.72
CA GLY A 57 2.31 6.83 0.57
C GLY A 57 0.81 7.00 0.38
N GLU A 58 0.34 8.22 0.13
CA GLU A 58 -1.05 8.49 -0.22
C GLU A 58 -1.35 7.99 -1.63
N LEU A 59 -2.52 7.38 -1.80
CA LEU A 59 -2.97 6.89 -3.10
C LEU A 59 -3.19 8.05 -4.08
N LEU A 60 -2.66 7.91 -5.29
CA LEU A 60 -2.94 8.82 -6.39
C LEU A 60 -3.98 8.21 -7.33
N GLY A 61 -5.21 8.73 -7.29
CA GLY A 61 -6.31 8.31 -8.18
C GLY A 61 -7.36 7.43 -7.50
N ALA A 62 -8.05 6.62 -8.33
CA ALA A 62 -9.12 5.73 -7.90
C ALA A 62 -8.68 4.25 -7.98
N ILE A 63 -9.40 3.38 -7.27
CA ILE A 63 -9.15 1.93 -7.15
C ILE A 63 -10.38 1.13 -7.56
#